data_AF-A0A432XKX9-F1
#
_entry.id   AF-A0A432XKX9-F1
#
_cell.length_a   1.000
_cell.length_b   1.000
_cell.length_c   1.000
_cell.angle_alpha   90.00
_cell.angle_beta   90.00
_cell.angle_gamma   90.00
#
_symmetry.space_group_name_H-M   'P 1'
#
loop_
_entity.id
_entity.type
_entity.pdbx_description
1 polymer ?
#
loop_
_entity_poly.entity_id
_entity_poly.type
_entity_poly.pdbx_seq_one_letter_code
_entity_poly.pdbx_strand_id
1 'polypeptide(L)'
;MLSAVRFISGLLSGLLVTGIGVTGLAVAGESLAASPAAGLAKADSQATVVIDRKLPEQAWVSLCRNKLVQPQLQATRDALAEQVGFSIAEQAGYFAGEIHDFKVVSHNDEEIRCTGKVEAGDSAANVAGTAVRAAWQMYSELTSEQLKSLLGLALRNPVSAADGVVLIAKLAAPEQQLSYLQSNLDAQALQLDAARAAAMQIYIAGHQYDNALALATQCDAVGCRRLIPAAQQGKRNYEAEQAKDLSSYF
;
A
#
# COMPACT_ATOMS: atom_id res chain seq x y z
N MET A 1 35.48 39.28 -21.55
CA MET A 1 36.29 38.46 -22.48
C MET A 1 35.33 37.49 -23.15
N LEU A 2 35.22 37.58 -24.49
CA LEU A 2 34.94 36.54 -25.52
C LEU A 2 33.94 35.40 -25.16
N SER A 3 32.97 34.98 -25.97
CA SER A 3 32.59 35.29 -27.34
C SER A 3 31.22 34.65 -27.60
N ALA A 4 30.47 35.23 -28.53
CA ALA A 4 29.21 34.70 -29.06
C ALA A 4 29.45 33.63 -30.13
N VAL A 5 28.50 32.71 -30.36
CA VAL A 5 28.21 32.13 -31.67
C VAL A 5 26.69 31.88 -31.83
N ARG A 6 26.11 32.55 -32.83
CA ARG A 6 24.81 32.28 -33.47
C ARG A 6 24.97 31.15 -34.51
N PHE A 7 23.88 30.51 -34.96
CA PHE A 7 23.45 30.43 -36.38
C PHE A 7 22.22 29.49 -36.52
N ILE A 8 21.04 29.98 -36.95
CA ILE A 8 20.46 30.11 -38.31
C ILE A 8 19.54 28.93 -38.74
N SER A 9 18.27 29.32 -38.91
CA SER A 9 17.25 29.00 -39.92
C SER A 9 17.32 27.77 -40.83
N GLY A 10 16.13 27.17 -41.03
CA GLY A 10 15.79 26.34 -42.19
C GLY A 10 14.27 26.16 -42.33
N LEU A 11 13.63 27.06 -43.09
CA LEU A 11 12.29 26.93 -43.68
C LEU A 11 12.31 25.92 -44.83
N LEU A 12 11.20 25.20 -45.09
CA LEU A 12 10.50 25.15 -46.40
C LEU A 12 9.40 24.07 -46.45
N SER A 13 8.21 24.49 -46.89
CA SER A 13 7.24 23.86 -47.80
C SER A 13 6.88 22.37 -47.60
N GLY A 14 5.62 21.96 -47.43
CA GLY A 14 4.42 22.39 -48.14
C GLY A 14 4.08 21.39 -49.26
N LEU A 15 3.02 20.59 -49.11
CA LEU A 15 2.24 20.06 -50.23
C LEU A 15 0.84 19.59 -49.75
N LEU A 16 -0.19 20.18 -50.35
CA LEU A 16 -1.57 19.71 -50.40
C LEU A 16 -1.67 18.48 -51.30
N VAL A 17 -2.49 17.48 -50.93
CA VAL A 17 -3.30 16.70 -51.88
C VAL A 17 -4.64 16.31 -51.24
N THR A 18 -5.72 16.78 -51.87
CA THR A 18 -7.14 16.37 -51.81
C THR A 18 -7.30 14.87 -52.08
N GLY A 19 -8.02 14.08 -51.30
CA GLY A 19 -9.49 14.09 -51.19
C GLY A 19 -10.07 12.87 -51.92
N ILE A 20 -10.63 11.89 -51.19
CA ILE A 20 -11.63 10.94 -51.69
C ILE A 20 -12.55 10.59 -50.51
N GLY A 21 -13.85 10.87 -50.68
CA GLY A 21 -14.89 10.39 -49.79
C GLY A 21 -15.20 8.92 -50.04
N VAL A 22 -15.44 8.17 -48.97
CA VAL A 22 -16.19 6.92 -49.01
C VAL A 22 -17.17 6.95 -47.84
N THR A 23 -18.44 7.08 -48.19
CA THR A 23 -19.59 6.67 -47.40
C THR A 23 -19.48 5.18 -47.09
N GLY A 24 -19.39 4.83 -45.81
CA GLY A 24 -19.37 3.45 -45.33
C GLY A 24 -20.18 3.34 -44.04
N LEU A 25 -21.27 2.58 -44.13
CA LEU A 25 -22.28 2.20 -43.14
C LEU A 25 -21.90 2.36 -41.65
N ALA A 26 -22.80 3.03 -40.94
CA ALA A 26 -23.06 2.75 -39.53
C ALA A 26 -23.49 1.28 -39.37
N VAL A 27 -22.61 0.46 -38.80
CA VAL A 27 -23.00 -0.77 -38.14
C VAL A 27 -23.05 -0.43 -36.65
N ALA A 28 -24.26 -0.33 -36.14
CA ALA A 28 -24.52 -0.41 -34.71
C ALA A 28 -24.06 -1.80 -34.23
N GLY A 29 -22.79 -1.90 -33.87
CA GLY A 29 -22.30 -2.98 -33.03
C GLY A 29 -22.66 -2.61 -31.61
N GLU A 30 -23.68 -3.27 -31.07
CA GLU A 30 -23.99 -3.29 -29.65
C GLU A 30 -22.69 -3.59 -28.89
N SER A 31 -22.11 -2.54 -28.31
CA SER A 31 -21.13 -2.66 -27.25
C SER A 31 -21.86 -3.25 -26.05
N LEU A 32 -21.99 -4.58 -26.06
CA LEU A 32 -22.05 -5.34 -24.83
C LEU A 32 -20.71 -5.11 -24.15
N ALA A 33 -20.67 -4.02 -23.38
CA ALA A 33 -19.78 -3.91 -22.24
C ALA A 33 -20.07 -5.15 -21.38
N ALA A 34 -19.32 -6.22 -21.65
CA ALA A 34 -19.11 -7.28 -20.71
C ALA A 34 -18.39 -6.63 -19.53
N SER A 35 -19.20 -6.14 -18.59
CA SER A 35 -18.81 -5.94 -17.21
C SER A 35 -17.92 -7.12 -16.83
N PRO A 36 -16.70 -6.93 -16.30
CA PRO A 36 -16.02 -7.99 -15.59
C PRO A 36 -16.83 -8.22 -14.31
N ALA A 37 -17.93 -8.95 -14.45
CA ALA A 37 -18.68 -9.50 -13.36
C ALA A 37 -17.71 -10.45 -12.65
N ALA A 38 -17.18 -9.96 -11.53
CA ALA A 38 -16.78 -10.68 -10.34
C ALA A 38 -17.07 -12.19 -10.42
N GLY A 39 -16.17 -12.93 -11.05
CA GLY A 39 -16.09 -14.37 -10.97
C GLY A 39 -15.14 -14.74 -9.84
N LEU A 40 -15.50 -14.43 -8.59
CA LEU A 40 -14.78 -14.99 -7.44
C LEU A 40 -15.04 -16.49 -7.44
N ALA A 41 -14.01 -17.24 -7.83
CA ALA A 41 -14.05 -18.69 -7.89
C ALA A 41 -14.37 -19.26 -6.50
N LYS A 42 -15.52 -19.94 -6.41
CA LYS A 42 -15.88 -20.76 -5.25
C LYS A 42 -15.05 -22.04 -5.32
N ALA A 43 -13.78 -21.96 -4.93
CA ALA A 43 -12.91 -23.12 -4.89
C ALA A 43 -13.06 -23.81 -3.53
N ASP A 44 -13.50 -25.07 -3.52
CA ASP A 44 -13.26 -25.97 -2.40
C ASP A 44 -11.74 -26.17 -2.30
N SER A 45 -11.07 -25.30 -1.56
CA SER A 45 -9.62 -25.24 -1.55
C SER A 45 -9.03 -26.18 -0.50
N GLN A 46 -8.18 -27.09 -0.97
CA GLN A 46 -7.24 -27.82 -0.14
C GLN A 46 -5.87 -27.13 -0.19
N ALA A 47 -5.20 -27.01 0.95
CA ALA A 47 -3.83 -26.54 1.03
C ALA A 47 -2.98 -27.55 1.82
N THR A 48 -1.77 -27.82 1.34
CA THR A 48 -0.77 -28.59 2.07
C THR A 48 0.37 -27.67 2.49
N VAL A 49 0.83 -27.80 3.73
CA VAL A 49 1.92 -27.01 4.31
C VAL A 49 2.95 -27.93 4.92
N VAL A 50 4.22 -27.76 4.56
CA VAL A 50 5.35 -28.46 5.18
C VAL A 50 5.65 -27.80 6.53
N ILE A 51 5.88 -28.62 7.57
CA ILE A 51 5.95 -28.14 8.95
C ILE A 51 7.37 -28.30 9.53
N ASP A 52 7.78 -27.35 10.38
CA ASP A 52 8.81 -27.57 11.40
C ASP A 52 8.12 -27.84 12.76
N ARG A 53 8.44 -29.01 13.36
CA ARG A 53 7.91 -29.48 14.65
C ARG A 53 8.13 -28.49 15.81
N LYS A 54 9.05 -27.53 15.67
CA LYS A 54 9.34 -26.54 16.72
C LYS A 54 8.34 -25.40 16.78
N LEU A 55 7.45 -25.30 15.80
CA LEU A 55 6.46 -24.23 15.75
C LEU A 55 5.23 -24.58 16.60
N PRO A 56 4.63 -23.61 17.30
CA PRO A 56 3.40 -23.83 18.06
C PRO A 56 2.21 -24.06 17.12
N GLU A 57 1.16 -24.75 17.60
CA GLU A 57 -0.04 -25.07 16.80
C GLU A 57 -0.67 -23.84 16.14
N GLN A 58 -0.71 -22.71 16.84
CA GLN A 58 -1.21 -21.43 16.29
C GLN A 58 -0.44 -20.97 15.05
N ALA A 59 0.87 -21.23 14.99
CA ALA A 59 1.68 -20.91 13.83
C ALA A 59 1.29 -21.77 12.61
N TRP A 60 1.00 -23.06 12.83
CA TRP A 60 0.55 -23.95 11.76
C TRP A 60 -0.83 -23.56 11.21
N VAL A 61 -1.78 -23.22 12.10
CA VAL A 61 -3.10 -22.73 11.69
C VAL A 61 -2.98 -21.45 10.86
N SER A 62 -2.12 -20.52 11.27
CA SER A 62 -1.84 -19.30 10.51
C SER A 62 -1.26 -19.59 9.13
N LEU A 63 -0.26 -20.49 9.04
CA LEU A 63 0.33 -20.90 7.77
C LEU A 63 -0.72 -21.53 6.83
N CYS A 64 -1.58 -22.40 7.35
CA CYS A 64 -2.67 -23.00 6.58
C CYS A 64 -3.65 -21.97 6.04
N ARG A 65 -4.11 -21.05 6.91
CA ARG A 65 -5.01 -19.97 6.49
C ARG A 65 -4.36 -19.11 5.42
N ASN A 66 -3.10 -18.74 5.60
CA ASN A 66 -2.33 -17.98 4.62
C ASN A 66 -2.22 -18.72 3.28
N LYS A 67 -1.97 -20.04 3.29
CA LYS A 67 -1.89 -20.83 2.06
C LYS A 67 -3.23 -20.97 1.35
N LEU A 68 -4.34 -21.09 2.07
CA LEU A 68 -5.68 -21.14 1.48
C LEU A 68 -6.01 -19.83 0.72
N VAL A 69 -5.60 -18.67 1.24
CA VAL A 69 -5.88 -17.37 0.60
C VAL A 69 -4.90 -17.00 -0.53
N GLN A 70 -3.79 -17.73 -0.70
CA GLN A 70 -2.77 -17.40 -1.70
C GLN A 70 -3.31 -17.27 -3.14
N PRO A 71 -4.18 -18.15 -3.64
CA PRO A 71 -4.73 -18.00 -5.00
C PRO A 71 -5.51 -16.69 -5.16
N GLN A 72 -6.25 -16.26 -4.13
CA GLN A 72 -6.99 -15.00 -4.15
C GLN A 72 -6.06 -13.78 -4.09
N LEU A 73 -4.98 -13.88 -3.30
CA LEU A 73 -3.94 -12.85 -3.27
C LEU A 73 -3.28 -12.70 -4.63
N GLN A 74 -2.94 -13.81 -5.29
CA GLN A 74 -2.37 -13.81 -6.63
C GLN A 74 -3.32 -13.17 -7.64
N ALA A 75 -4.59 -13.59 -7.67
CA ALA A 75 -5.60 -13.01 -8.56
C ALA A 75 -5.78 -11.49 -8.36
N THR A 76 -5.74 -11.03 -7.11
CA THR A 76 -5.82 -9.60 -6.79
C THR A 76 -4.58 -8.83 -7.26
N ARG A 77 -3.38 -9.42 -7.10
CA ARG A 77 -2.14 -8.83 -7.62
C ARG A 77 -2.14 -8.75 -9.14
N ASP A 78 -2.61 -9.79 -9.82
CA ASP A 78 -2.67 -9.82 -11.28
C ASP A 78 -3.65 -8.77 -11.82
N ALA A 79 -4.83 -8.67 -11.21
CA ALA A 79 -5.81 -7.63 -11.56
C ALA A 79 -5.26 -6.22 -11.32
N LEU A 80 -4.54 -6.00 -10.21
CA LEU A 80 -3.88 -4.74 -9.94
C LEU A 80 -2.80 -4.45 -10.98
N ALA A 81 -1.95 -5.43 -11.32
CA ALA A 81 -0.87 -5.30 -12.30
C ALA A 81 -1.41 -4.93 -13.68
N GLU A 82 -2.51 -5.54 -14.10
CA GLU A 82 -3.23 -5.19 -15.34
C GLU A 82 -3.73 -3.74 -15.30
N GLN A 83 -4.33 -3.31 -14.18
CA GLN A 83 -4.87 -1.97 -14.02
C GLN A 83 -3.79 -0.88 -14.05
N VAL A 84 -2.63 -1.12 -13.43
CA VAL A 84 -1.55 -0.13 -13.35
C VAL A 84 -0.52 -0.24 -14.47
N GLY A 85 -0.53 -1.33 -15.23
CA GLY A 85 0.35 -1.54 -16.38
C GLY A 85 1.80 -1.94 -16.02
N PHE A 86 2.04 -2.48 -14.83
CA PHE A 86 3.35 -2.98 -14.40
C PHE A 86 3.23 -4.08 -13.34
N SER A 87 4.29 -4.87 -13.17
CA SER A 87 4.32 -6.00 -12.24
C SER A 87 4.25 -5.56 -10.77
N ILE A 88 3.45 -6.27 -9.98
CA ILE A 88 3.33 -6.07 -8.53
C ILE A 88 4.15 -7.13 -7.81
N ALA A 89 4.90 -6.73 -6.77
CA ALA A 89 5.71 -7.65 -5.99
C ALA A 89 4.87 -8.74 -5.30
N GLU A 90 5.40 -9.96 -5.22
CA GLU A 90 4.66 -11.12 -4.68
C GLU A 90 4.22 -10.89 -3.22
N GLN A 91 5.07 -10.26 -2.43
CA GLN A 91 4.81 -9.95 -1.03
C GLN A 91 3.79 -8.80 -0.81
N ALA A 92 3.33 -8.14 -1.88
CA ALA A 92 2.37 -7.04 -1.82
C ALA A 92 0.91 -7.54 -1.82
N GLY A 93 0.57 -8.45 -0.91
CA GLY A 93 -0.78 -9.03 -0.82
C GLY A 93 -1.63 -8.40 0.29
N TYR A 94 -2.90 -8.14 0.00
CA TYR A 94 -3.93 -7.86 1.01
C TYR A 94 -5.16 -8.73 0.75
N PHE A 95 -5.73 -9.27 1.82
CA PHE A 95 -6.96 -10.05 1.78
C PHE A 95 -7.91 -9.59 2.88
N ALA A 96 -9.02 -9.00 2.47
CA ALA A 96 -10.22 -8.78 3.24
C ALA A 96 -11.26 -9.79 2.77
N GLY A 97 -11.55 -10.79 3.60
CA GLY A 97 -12.49 -11.86 3.32
C GLY A 97 -12.50 -12.88 4.44
N GLU A 98 -13.25 -13.95 4.24
CA GLU A 98 -13.46 -14.98 5.25
C GLU A 98 -13.06 -16.37 4.71
N ILE A 99 -12.70 -17.26 5.64
CA ILE A 99 -12.49 -18.68 5.36
C ILE A 99 -13.56 -19.45 6.12
N HIS A 100 -14.56 -19.96 5.41
CA HIS A 100 -15.60 -20.79 5.98
C HIS A 100 -15.15 -22.25 6.09
N ASP A 101 -15.73 -22.97 7.05
CA ASP A 101 -15.52 -24.41 7.26
C ASP A 101 -14.05 -24.83 7.36
N PHE A 102 -13.21 -23.95 7.93
CA PHE A 102 -11.79 -24.23 8.09
C PHE A 102 -11.55 -25.47 8.95
N LYS A 103 -10.82 -26.45 8.41
CA LYS A 103 -10.43 -27.67 9.11
C LYS A 103 -9.00 -28.07 8.78
N VAL A 104 -8.28 -28.52 9.80
CA VAL A 104 -7.04 -29.28 9.65
C VAL A 104 -7.44 -30.74 9.48
N VAL A 105 -7.18 -31.32 8.30
CA VAL A 105 -7.69 -32.64 7.90
C VAL A 105 -6.72 -33.76 8.25
N SER A 106 -5.42 -33.52 8.09
CA SER A 106 -4.40 -34.49 8.46
C SER A 106 -3.13 -33.80 8.92
N HIS A 107 -2.50 -34.40 9.92
CA HIS A 107 -1.18 -34.07 10.42
C HIS A 107 -0.36 -35.36 10.34
N ASN A 108 0.65 -35.36 9.48
CA ASN A 108 1.74 -36.32 9.59
C ASN A 108 2.99 -35.57 10.04
N ASP A 109 4.10 -36.29 10.22
CA ASP A 109 5.32 -35.73 10.78
C ASP A 109 5.97 -34.60 9.95
N GLU A 110 5.53 -34.40 8.71
CA GLU A 110 6.16 -33.52 7.72
C GLU A 110 5.18 -32.50 7.10
N GLU A 111 3.89 -32.80 7.07
CA GLU A 111 2.86 -32.07 6.34
C GLU A 111 1.56 -31.93 7.14
N ILE A 112 1.00 -30.74 7.10
CA ILE A 112 -0.39 -30.48 7.48
C ILE A 112 -1.21 -30.26 6.20
N ARG A 113 -2.33 -30.96 6.09
CA ARG A 113 -3.37 -30.68 5.11
C ARG A 113 -4.50 -29.90 5.76
N CYS A 114 -4.87 -28.80 5.13
CA CYS A 114 -5.95 -27.92 5.55
C CYS A 114 -7.00 -27.77 4.44
N THR A 115 -8.23 -27.59 4.86
CA THR A 115 -9.39 -27.32 4.00
C THR A 115 -10.08 -26.07 4.50
N GLY A 116 -10.73 -25.37 3.58
CA GLY A 116 -11.59 -24.25 3.89
C GLY A 116 -12.08 -23.64 2.59
N LYS A 117 -13.22 -22.98 2.67
CA LYS A 117 -13.80 -22.27 1.53
C LYS A 117 -13.49 -20.78 1.69
N VAL A 118 -12.65 -20.27 0.80
CA VAL A 118 -12.25 -18.86 0.80
C VAL A 118 -13.32 -18.04 0.09
N GLU A 119 -13.86 -17.05 0.77
CA GLU A 119 -14.78 -16.06 0.23
C GLU A 119 -14.11 -14.69 0.31
N ALA A 120 -13.76 -14.13 -0.85
CA ALA A 120 -13.21 -12.79 -0.88
C ALA A 120 -14.31 -11.77 -0.59
N GLY A 121 -14.00 -10.80 0.25
CA GLY A 121 -14.88 -9.66 0.52
C GLY A 121 -14.87 -8.66 -0.64
N ASP A 122 -14.99 -7.37 -0.29
CA ASP A 122 -15.01 -6.30 -1.29
C ASP A 122 -13.75 -6.30 -2.15
N SER A 123 -13.94 -6.45 -3.47
CA SER A 123 -12.86 -6.44 -4.46
C SER A 123 -12.14 -5.09 -4.48
N ALA A 124 -12.86 -3.97 -4.33
CA ALA A 124 -12.25 -2.64 -4.34
C ALA A 124 -11.34 -2.44 -3.12
N ALA A 125 -11.77 -2.89 -1.94
CA ALA A 125 -10.94 -2.90 -0.74
C ALA A 125 -9.70 -3.80 -0.90
N ASN A 126 -9.86 -4.99 -1.49
CA ASN A 126 -8.75 -5.91 -1.75
C ASN A 126 -7.69 -5.31 -2.68
N VAL A 127 -8.12 -4.68 -3.77
CA VAL A 127 -7.23 -3.98 -4.71
C VAL A 127 -6.54 -2.80 -4.05
N ALA A 128 -7.28 -1.95 -3.32
CA ALA A 128 -6.71 -0.76 -2.69
C ALA A 128 -5.71 -1.11 -1.57
N GLY A 129 -6.02 -2.12 -0.75
CA GLY A 129 -5.10 -2.65 0.27
C GLY A 129 -3.84 -3.30 -0.33
N THR A 130 -3.97 -3.97 -1.48
CA THR A 130 -2.83 -4.52 -2.24
C THR A 130 -1.98 -3.37 -2.81
N ALA A 131 -2.61 -2.35 -3.38
CA ALA A 131 -1.94 -1.19 -3.96
C ALA A 131 -1.10 -0.41 -2.94
N VAL A 132 -1.62 -0.17 -1.73
CA VAL A 132 -0.85 0.54 -0.70
C VAL A 132 0.33 -0.28 -0.18
N ARG A 133 0.19 -1.60 -0.06
CA ARG A 133 1.29 -2.49 0.31
C ARG A 133 2.37 -2.53 -0.76
N ALA A 134 1.97 -2.60 -2.04
CA ALA A 134 2.89 -2.50 -3.16
C ALA A 134 3.65 -1.17 -3.15
N ALA A 135 2.94 -0.06 -2.94
CA ALA A 135 3.55 1.26 -2.84
C ALA A 135 4.61 1.31 -1.72
N TRP A 136 4.28 0.83 -0.52
CA TRP A 136 5.23 0.79 0.60
C TRP A 136 6.45 -0.10 0.38
N GLN A 137 6.28 -1.20 -0.33
CA GLN A 137 7.37 -2.15 -0.58
C GLN A 137 8.27 -1.73 -1.73
N MET A 138 7.72 -1.02 -2.72
CA MET A 138 8.38 -0.79 -4.00
C MET A 138 8.74 0.69 -4.25
N TYR A 139 8.33 1.65 -3.39
CA TYR A 139 8.45 3.09 -3.70
C TYR A 139 9.87 3.56 -4.09
N SER A 140 10.93 2.89 -3.65
CA SER A 140 12.32 3.23 -4.01
C SER A 140 12.70 2.81 -5.43
N GLU A 141 11.94 1.90 -6.03
CA GLU A 141 12.19 1.32 -7.36
C GLU A 141 11.17 1.82 -8.40
N LEU A 142 10.03 2.34 -7.94
CA LEU A 142 8.98 2.87 -8.81
C LEU A 142 9.33 4.26 -9.34
N THR A 143 8.91 4.52 -10.58
CA THR A 143 8.83 5.89 -11.10
C THR A 143 7.76 6.70 -10.36
N SER A 144 7.83 8.03 -10.45
CA SER A 144 6.81 8.91 -9.84
C SER A 144 5.40 8.61 -10.36
N GLU A 145 5.26 8.28 -11.65
CA GLU A 145 3.96 7.96 -12.26
C GLU A 145 3.39 6.64 -11.73
N GLN A 146 4.22 5.61 -11.63
CA GLN A 146 3.83 4.31 -11.07
C GLN A 146 3.44 4.40 -9.60
N LEU A 147 4.19 5.18 -8.80
CA LEU A 147 3.84 5.39 -7.40
C LEU A 147 2.51 6.16 -7.28
N LYS A 148 2.29 7.18 -8.12
CA LYS A 148 1.05 7.94 -8.16
C LYS A 148 -0.15 7.07 -8.54
N SER A 149 -0.01 6.13 -9.47
CA SER A 149 -1.12 5.25 -9.85
C SER A 149 -1.54 4.34 -8.68
N LEU A 150 -0.58 3.73 -7.97
CA LEU A 150 -0.86 2.94 -6.77
C LEU A 150 -1.49 3.76 -5.65
N LEU A 151 -0.92 4.92 -5.35
CA LEU A 151 -1.46 5.83 -4.33
C LEU A 151 -2.86 6.35 -4.71
N GLY A 152 -3.12 6.60 -5.99
CA GLY A 152 -4.42 7.00 -6.49
C GLY A 152 -5.52 5.96 -6.27
N LEU A 153 -5.18 4.67 -6.26
CA LEU A 153 -6.09 3.59 -5.89
C LEU A 153 -6.23 3.50 -4.36
N ALA A 154 -5.11 3.52 -3.64
CA ALA A 154 -5.08 3.41 -2.18
C ALA A 154 -5.89 4.51 -1.47
N LEU A 155 -5.77 5.77 -1.92
CA LEU A 155 -6.40 6.93 -1.28
C LEU A 155 -7.93 6.98 -1.48
N ARG A 156 -8.47 6.23 -2.45
CA ARG A 156 -9.93 6.21 -2.72
C ARG A 156 -10.68 5.24 -1.82
N ASN A 157 -9.98 4.41 -1.06
CA ASN A 157 -10.60 3.41 -0.20
C ASN A 157 -10.19 3.62 1.28
N PRO A 158 -11.14 3.65 2.23
CA PRO A 158 -10.85 3.84 3.66
C PRO A 158 -9.87 2.83 4.25
N VAL A 159 -9.84 1.59 3.73
CA VAL A 159 -8.98 0.50 4.25
C VAL A 159 -7.49 0.80 4.06
N SER A 160 -7.13 1.63 3.08
CA SER A 160 -5.75 1.89 2.67
C SER A 160 -5.35 3.36 2.67
N ALA A 161 -6.32 4.28 2.76
CA ALA A 161 -6.07 5.70 2.59
C ALA A 161 -5.08 6.26 3.63
N ALA A 162 -5.24 5.89 4.90
CA ALA A 162 -4.35 6.36 5.98
C ALA A 162 -2.89 5.94 5.74
N ASP A 163 -2.65 4.68 5.38
CA ASP A 163 -1.30 4.19 5.09
C ASP A 163 -0.70 4.88 3.85
N GLY A 164 -1.53 5.22 2.85
CA GLY A 164 -1.13 6.00 1.67
C GLY A 164 -0.77 7.45 2.01
N VAL A 165 -1.55 8.11 2.87
CA VAL A 165 -1.27 9.46 3.38
C VAL A 165 0.09 9.50 4.06
N VAL A 166 0.41 8.51 4.90
CA VAL A 166 1.73 8.47 5.56
C VAL A 166 2.87 8.29 4.57
N LEU A 167 2.69 7.47 3.53
CA LEU A 167 3.74 7.32 2.51
C LEU A 167 3.99 8.64 1.77
N ILE A 168 2.93 9.39 1.45
CA ILE A 168 3.07 10.74 0.86
C ILE A 168 3.81 11.66 1.81
N ALA A 169 3.42 11.70 3.09
CA ALA A 169 4.09 12.51 4.10
C ALA A 169 5.58 12.16 4.23
N LYS A 170 5.92 10.87 4.20
CA LYS A 170 7.30 10.37 4.27
C LYS A 170 8.14 10.81 3.08
N LEU A 171 7.54 10.92 1.90
CA LEU A 171 8.21 11.27 0.65
C LEU A 171 8.19 12.78 0.36
N ALA A 172 7.42 13.56 1.11
CA ALA A 172 7.40 15.01 1.02
C ALA A 172 8.72 15.62 1.54
N ALA A 173 8.95 16.89 1.17
CA ALA A 173 10.08 17.66 1.68
C ALA A 173 10.02 17.73 3.22
N PRO A 174 11.15 17.64 3.94
CA PRO A 174 11.21 17.57 5.41
C PRO A 174 10.33 18.61 6.13
N GLU A 175 10.33 19.84 5.64
CA GLU A 175 9.57 20.97 6.17
C GLU A 175 8.05 20.84 6.00
N GLN A 176 7.57 19.99 5.08
CA GLN A 176 6.15 19.78 4.80
C GLN A 176 5.59 18.54 5.50
N GLN A 177 6.43 17.56 5.86
CA GLN A 177 6.01 16.23 6.30
C GLN A 177 5.00 16.29 7.45
N LEU A 178 5.32 17.05 8.51
CA LEU A 178 4.47 17.14 9.70
C LEU A 178 3.12 17.77 9.38
N SER A 179 3.13 18.91 8.68
CA SER A 179 1.91 19.65 8.34
C SER A 179 0.96 18.84 7.46
N TYR A 180 1.53 18.11 6.48
CA TYR A 180 0.76 17.23 5.61
C TYR A 180 0.16 16.08 6.40
N LEU A 181 0.96 15.43 7.26
CA LEU A 181 0.50 14.33 8.09
C LEU A 181 -0.66 14.77 9.01
N GLN A 182 -0.51 15.89 9.73
CA GLN A 182 -1.53 16.40 10.64
C GLN A 182 -2.84 16.77 9.94
N SER A 183 -2.77 17.22 8.69
CA SER A 183 -3.95 17.67 7.95
C SER A 183 -4.75 16.53 7.31
N ASN A 184 -4.13 15.36 7.10
CA ASN A 184 -4.70 14.30 6.26
C ASN A 184 -4.81 12.94 6.94
N LEU A 185 -4.07 12.70 8.02
CA LEU A 185 -3.99 11.37 8.64
C LEU A 185 -5.17 11.13 9.60
N ASP A 186 -5.95 10.08 9.30
CA ASP A 186 -6.71 9.37 10.32
C ASP A 186 -5.81 8.28 10.94
N ALA A 187 -5.30 8.54 12.15
CA ALA A 187 -4.38 7.66 12.84
C ALA A 187 -5.01 6.31 13.22
N GLN A 188 -6.33 6.24 13.43
CA GLN A 188 -7.01 5.00 13.83
C GLN A 188 -7.17 4.04 12.65
N ALA A 189 -7.13 4.55 11.43
CA ALA A 189 -7.27 3.77 10.21
C ALA A 189 -5.95 3.13 9.74
N LEU A 190 -4.80 3.45 10.36
CA LEU A 190 -3.50 2.87 9.99
C LEU A 190 -3.46 1.35 10.18
N GLN A 191 -3.20 0.61 9.11
CA GLN A 191 -3.12 -0.86 9.14
C GLN A 191 -1.66 -1.34 9.11
N LEU A 192 -0.76 -0.60 8.45
CA LEU A 192 0.61 -1.05 8.23
C LEU A 192 1.55 -0.56 9.33
N ASP A 193 2.29 -1.50 9.92
CA ASP A 193 3.33 -1.16 10.91
C ASP A 193 4.43 -0.26 10.32
N ALA A 194 4.75 -0.42 9.04
CA ALA A 194 5.70 0.46 8.34
C ALA A 194 5.18 1.91 8.26
N ALA A 195 3.89 2.09 8.00
CA ALA A 195 3.24 3.40 8.00
C ALA A 195 3.22 3.97 9.42
N ARG A 196 2.80 3.20 10.44
CA ARG A 196 2.85 3.64 11.84
C ARG A 196 4.25 4.11 12.26
N ALA A 197 5.28 3.32 11.96
CA ALA A 197 6.66 3.67 12.28
C ALA A 197 7.12 4.97 11.57
N ALA A 198 6.74 5.16 10.30
CA ALA A 198 7.05 6.38 9.56
C ALA A 198 6.32 7.62 10.12
N ALA A 199 5.03 7.48 10.45
CA ALA A 199 4.27 8.56 11.09
C ALA A 199 4.86 8.93 12.45
N MET A 200 5.27 7.94 13.25
CA MET A 200 6.00 8.17 14.51
C MET A 200 7.29 8.97 14.29
N GLN A 201 8.10 8.62 13.28
CA GLN A 201 9.33 9.35 12.97
C GLN A 201 9.05 10.82 12.62
N ILE A 202 8.03 11.08 11.81
CA ILE A 202 7.62 12.44 11.43
C ILE A 202 7.17 13.22 12.67
N TYR A 203 6.35 12.62 13.55
CA TYR A 203 5.93 13.26 14.79
C TYR A 203 7.09 13.54 15.74
N ILE A 204 8.04 12.61 15.89
CA ILE A 204 9.25 12.81 16.71
C ILE A 204 10.08 13.98 16.17
N ALA A 205 10.29 14.05 14.86
CA ALA A 205 11.02 15.16 14.22
C ALA A 205 10.30 16.51 14.41
N GLY A 206 8.97 16.49 14.47
CA GLY A 206 8.12 17.64 14.75
C GLY A 206 7.89 17.97 16.22
N HIS A 207 8.61 17.32 17.15
CA HIS A 207 8.41 17.45 18.61
C HIS A 207 6.99 17.10 19.10
N GLN A 208 6.18 16.40 18.30
CA GLN A 208 4.83 15.93 18.63
C GLN A 208 4.90 14.57 19.34
N TYR A 209 5.59 14.51 20.48
CA TYR A 209 5.93 13.25 21.13
C TYR A 209 4.72 12.44 21.61
N ASP A 210 3.65 13.11 22.06
CA ASP A 210 2.43 12.44 22.51
C ASP A 210 1.74 11.70 21.37
N ASN A 211 1.68 12.31 20.18
CA ASN A 211 1.13 11.65 19.00
C ASN A 211 1.97 10.44 18.59
N ALA A 212 3.31 10.56 18.66
CA ALA A 212 4.20 9.43 18.38
C ALA A 212 4.00 8.28 19.38
N LEU A 213 3.86 8.57 20.68
CA LEU A 213 3.66 7.56 21.71
C LEU A 213 2.27 6.91 21.64
N ALA A 214 1.24 7.68 21.27
CA ALA A 214 -0.10 7.15 21.04
C ALA A 214 -0.10 6.08 19.93
N LEU A 215 0.58 6.35 18.81
CA LEU A 215 0.72 5.37 17.71
C LEU A 215 1.47 4.10 18.14
N ALA A 216 2.41 4.20 19.08
CA ALA A 216 3.19 3.06 19.55
C ALA A 216 2.33 2.01 20.28
N THR A 217 1.20 2.40 20.87
CA THR A 217 0.31 1.49 21.59
C THR A 217 -0.35 0.44 20.70
N GLN A 218 -0.39 0.69 19.39
CA GLN A 218 -1.04 -0.16 18.39
C GLN A 218 -0.04 -0.80 17.42
N CYS A 219 1.27 -0.73 17.71
CA CYS A 219 2.30 -1.21 16.80
C CYS A 219 3.28 -2.16 17.50
N ASP A 220 3.16 -3.45 17.21
CA ASP A 220 4.02 -4.48 17.77
C ASP A 220 5.33 -4.69 17.01
N ALA A 221 5.46 -4.13 15.80
CA ALA A 221 6.65 -4.29 15.00
C ALA A 221 7.89 -3.72 15.70
N VAL A 222 9.03 -4.39 15.47
CA VAL A 222 10.35 -3.98 15.96
C VAL A 222 10.66 -2.53 15.57
N GLY A 223 10.24 -2.10 14.38
CA GLY A 223 10.40 -0.72 13.90
C GLY A 223 9.77 0.30 14.85
N CYS A 224 8.53 0.10 15.27
CA CYS A 224 7.84 0.98 16.22
C CYS A 224 8.45 0.90 17.62
N ARG A 225 8.76 -0.32 18.10
CA ARG A 225 9.36 -0.52 19.44
C ARG A 225 10.68 0.23 19.58
N ARG A 226 11.50 0.30 18.53
CA ARG A 226 12.76 1.05 18.51
C ARG A 226 12.58 2.57 18.65
N LEU A 227 11.42 3.10 18.28
CA LEU A 227 11.13 4.54 18.33
C LEU A 227 10.61 5.00 19.70
N ILE A 228 10.08 4.08 20.52
CA ILE A 228 9.51 4.42 21.84
C ILE A 228 10.54 5.12 22.74
N PRO A 229 11.77 4.60 22.95
CA PRO A 229 12.74 5.26 23.82
C PRO A 229 13.14 6.64 23.30
N ALA A 230 13.25 6.80 21.97
CA ALA A 230 13.58 8.08 21.34
C ALA A 230 12.47 9.11 21.57
N ALA A 231 11.20 8.72 21.42
CA ALA A 231 10.06 9.59 21.69
C ALA A 231 10.00 10.00 23.18
N GLN A 232 10.18 9.05 24.10
CA GLN A 232 10.17 9.32 25.54
C GLN A 232 11.32 10.23 25.99
N GLN A 233 12.53 9.99 25.48
CA GLN A 233 13.68 10.84 25.79
C GLN A 233 13.52 12.24 25.20
N GLY A 234 13.06 12.34 23.95
CA GLY A 234 12.77 13.61 23.30
C GLY A 234 11.75 14.43 24.08
N LYS A 235 10.65 13.81 24.51
CA LYS A 235 9.63 14.45 25.36
C LYS A 235 10.23 15.03 26.65
N ARG A 236 10.99 14.23 27.40
CA ARG A 236 11.63 14.67 28.65
C ARG A 236 12.57 15.85 28.42
N ASN A 237 13.37 15.81 27.36
CA ASN A 237 14.30 16.89 27.04
C ASN A 237 13.55 18.18 26.70
N TYR A 238 12.52 18.07 25.87
CA TYR A 238 11.70 19.19 25.44
C TYR A 238 10.95 19.85 26.62
N GLU A 239 10.36 19.05 27.51
CA GLU A 239 9.72 19.54 28.73
C GLU A 239 10.72 20.22 29.68
N ALA A 240 11.93 19.66 29.82
CA ALA A 240 12.98 20.24 30.64
C ALA A 240 13.50 21.56 30.07
N GLU A 241 13.55 21.73 28.74
CA GLU A 241 13.91 22.98 28.08
C GLU A 241 12.85 24.05 28.29
N GLN A 242 11.57 23.71 28.12
CA GLN A 242 10.47 24.65 28.40
C GLN A 242 10.42 25.07 29.87
N ALA A 243 10.67 24.14 30.81
CA ALA A 243 10.69 24.45 32.23
C ALA A 243 11.86 25.37 32.65
N LYS A 244 12.97 25.36 31.88
CA LYS A 244 14.10 26.28 32.09
C LYS A 244 13.84 27.68 31.54
N ASP A 245 12.87 27.82 30.64
CA ASP A 245 12.39 29.11 30.16
C ASP A 245 11.43 29.74 31.19
N LEU A 246 12.01 30.15 32.33
CA LEU A 246 11.31 30.87 33.39
C LEU A 246 10.94 32.31 32.97
N SER A 247 11.26 32.75 31.75
CA SER A 247 10.90 34.09 31.25
C SER A 247 9.38 34.28 31.06
N SER A 248 8.61 33.19 31.09
CA SER A 248 7.14 33.23 31.11
C SER A 248 6.54 33.39 32.52
N TYR A 249 7.35 33.23 33.58
CA TYR A 249 6.92 33.33 34.98
C TYR A 249 7.29 34.67 35.66
N PHE A 250 8.16 35.46 35.04
CA PHE A 250 8.65 36.76 35.53
C PHE A 250 8.49 37.84 34.47
#